data_AF-A0A6G5A153-F1
#
_entry.id   AF-A0A6G5A153-F1
#
_cell.length_a   1.000
_cell.length_b   1.000
_cell.length_c   1.000
_cell.angle_alpha   90.00
_cell.angle_beta   90.00
_cell.angle_gamma   90.00
#
_symmetry.space_group_name_H-M   'P 1'
#
loop_
_entity.id
_entity.type
_entity.pdbx_description
1 polymer ?
#
loop_
_entity_poly.entity_id
_entity_poly.type
_entity_poly.pdbx_seq_one_letter_code
_entity_poly.pdbx_strand_id
1 'polypeptide(L)'
;VETCSFVPRWKHLLRQPATKSKSWTHHARRSCANSSCADPYKSTDKIDVEALFISPKVQNFLQKLTGFDVDKIFAPVPVPLNTPRYKFLTDEQLEQELQESHRRARQKLQMPPVLRERKPCEKVLSKDPEIQGFTSSSYIFTDISYGYKNRERLIVVREPEGVLRTANWEERERMLQTYFSNKDKSFYMPKMFEPGYLQDVLDKQWYRFVLDRACIQFEPDDAEYIRVTHATYDHIDAKRSFHELRSTRHFGPMS
;
A
#
# COMPACT_ATOMS: atom_id res chain seq x y z
N VAL A 1 -69.26 41.96 -19.05
CA VAL A 1 -69.21 42.22 -20.50
C VAL A 1 -67.93 41.56 -21.00
N GLU A 2 -67.96 40.24 -21.26
CA GLU A 2 -68.29 39.62 -22.56
C GLU A 2 -67.15 39.79 -23.60
N THR A 3 -66.71 38.83 -24.42
CA THR A 3 -66.71 37.33 -24.44
C THR A 3 -65.41 36.90 -25.21
N CYS A 4 -65.02 35.64 -25.53
CA CYS A 4 -65.66 34.33 -25.47
C CYS A 4 -64.64 33.15 -25.41
N SER A 5 -65.18 31.93 -25.52
CA SER A 5 -64.63 30.62 -25.93
C SER A 5 -63.36 30.58 -26.80
N PHE A 6 -62.49 29.56 -26.71
CA PHE A 6 -62.80 28.18 -27.10
C PHE A 6 -61.89 27.12 -26.41
N VAL A 7 -62.39 25.88 -26.26
CA VAL A 7 -61.75 24.78 -25.51
C VAL A 7 -61.41 23.60 -26.47
N PRO A 8 -61.09 22.35 -26.06
CA PRO A 8 -59.81 21.71 -26.43
C PRO A 8 -59.99 20.51 -27.41
N ARG A 9 -59.04 19.56 -27.35
CA ARG A 9 -59.25 18.08 -27.41
C ARG A 9 -58.73 17.34 -28.66
N TRP A 10 -57.68 16.55 -28.45
CA TRP A 10 -57.45 15.25 -29.08
C TRP A 10 -57.37 14.24 -27.91
N LYS A 11 -58.30 13.27 -27.68
CA LYS A 11 -58.70 12.10 -28.51
C LYS A 11 -57.48 11.29 -28.95
N HIS A 12 -57.32 9.99 -28.77
CA HIS A 12 -57.96 8.87 -28.07
C HIS A 12 -56.88 7.75 -28.18
N LEU A 13 -56.58 6.98 -27.14
CA LEU A 13 -57.14 5.62 -26.97
C LEU A 13 -56.99 4.71 -28.21
N LEU A 14 -56.05 3.75 -28.16
CA LEU A 14 -56.22 2.41 -28.75
C LEU A 14 -55.33 1.39 -28.01
N ARG A 15 -55.79 0.13 -27.93
CA ARG A 15 -55.34 -0.87 -26.95
C ARG A 15 -55.06 -2.22 -27.64
N GLN A 16 -53.77 -2.61 -27.66
CA GLN A 16 -53.24 -3.98 -27.85
C GLN A 16 -53.61 -4.70 -29.17
N PRO A 17 -52.84 -5.75 -29.57
CA PRO A 17 -53.03 -7.08 -28.97
C PRO A 17 -51.73 -7.71 -28.44
N ALA A 18 -51.88 -8.69 -27.55
CA ALA A 18 -50.77 -9.48 -27.01
C ALA A 18 -50.39 -10.66 -27.94
N THR A 19 -49.10 -10.94 -28.08
CA THR A 19 -48.57 -12.17 -28.67
C THR A 19 -47.67 -12.90 -27.66
N LYS A 20 -47.67 -14.25 -27.71
CA LYS A 20 -47.13 -15.11 -26.64
C LYS A 20 -45.70 -15.59 -26.90
N SER A 21 -44.95 -15.78 -25.80
CA SER A 21 -43.72 -16.60 -25.67
C SER A 21 -42.47 -16.05 -26.40
N LYS A 22 -41.26 -16.11 -25.84
CA LYS A 22 -40.66 -17.15 -24.99
C LYS A 22 -39.76 -16.55 -23.90
N SER A 23 -39.91 -17.02 -22.66
CA SER A 23 -39.00 -16.69 -21.55
C SER A 23 -37.67 -17.42 -21.72
N TRP A 24 -36.59 -16.67 -21.96
CA TRP A 24 -35.21 -17.18 -21.85
C TRP A 24 -34.63 -16.82 -20.48
N THR A 25 -35.04 -17.56 -19.46
CA THR A 25 -34.38 -17.53 -18.14
C THR A 25 -33.03 -18.21 -18.25
N HIS A 26 -31.99 -17.44 -18.59
CA HIS A 26 -30.60 -17.89 -18.39
C HIS A 26 -30.26 -17.91 -16.91
N HIS A 27 -30.76 -18.93 -16.21
CA HIS A 27 -30.19 -19.37 -14.94
C HIS A 27 -28.80 -19.97 -15.20
N ALA A 28 -27.82 -19.10 -15.41
CA ALA A 28 -26.42 -19.45 -15.32
C ALA A 28 -26.13 -19.86 -13.87
N ARG A 29 -26.30 -21.16 -13.57
CA ARG A 29 -25.77 -21.77 -12.35
C ARG A 29 -24.25 -21.53 -12.36
N ARG A 30 -23.79 -20.51 -11.62
CA ARG A 30 -22.39 -20.45 -11.19
C ARG A 30 -22.17 -21.66 -10.29
N SER A 31 -21.66 -22.73 -10.89
CA SER A 31 -21.04 -23.81 -10.14
C SER A 31 -19.84 -23.21 -9.42
N CYS A 32 -19.97 -23.00 -8.12
CA CYS A 32 -18.86 -22.65 -7.25
C CYS A 32 -17.96 -23.88 -7.12
N ALA A 33 -17.19 -24.18 -8.17
CA ALA A 33 -16.10 -25.12 -8.07
C ALA A 33 -15.08 -24.53 -7.08
N ASN A 34 -14.72 -25.33 -6.07
CA ASN A 34 -13.62 -25.02 -5.16
C ASN A 34 -12.28 -25.01 -5.92
N SER A 35 -12.01 -23.92 -6.64
CA SER A 35 -10.62 -23.49 -6.80
C SER A 35 -10.19 -22.95 -5.45
N SER A 36 -9.23 -23.62 -4.81
CA SER A 36 -8.44 -22.99 -3.76
C SER A 36 -7.88 -21.69 -4.34
N CYS A 37 -8.21 -20.57 -3.72
CA CYS A 37 -7.66 -19.27 -4.05
C CYS A 37 -6.19 -19.23 -3.64
N ALA A 38 -5.33 -19.84 -4.46
CA ALA A 38 -3.90 -19.68 -4.35
C ALA A 38 -3.58 -18.19 -4.49
N ASP A 39 -3.02 -17.62 -3.43
CA ASP A 39 -2.60 -16.22 -3.38
C ASP A 39 -1.69 -15.91 -4.59
N PRO A 40 -2.07 -14.99 -5.49
CA PRO A 40 -1.31 -14.71 -6.70
C PRO A 40 0.10 -14.18 -6.40
N TYR A 41 0.34 -13.65 -5.19
CA TYR A 41 1.66 -13.22 -4.75
C TYR A 41 2.59 -14.39 -4.37
N LYS A 42 2.02 -15.57 -4.04
CA LYS A 42 2.76 -16.79 -3.65
C LYS A 42 3.02 -17.74 -4.83
N SER A 43 2.39 -17.53 -5.98
CA SER A 43 2.62 -18.30 -7.20
C SER A 43 3.88 -17.80 -7.93
N THR A 44 4.90 -18.66 -8.05
CA THR A 44 6.28 -18.23 -8.34
C THR A 44 6.63 -18.03 -9.82
N ASP A 45 5.94 -18.68 -10.77
CA ASP A 45 6.63 -19.11 -12.01
C ASP A 45 6.25 -18.41 -13.34
N LYS A 46 5.31 -17.45 -13.38
CA LYS A 46 4.80 -16.92 -14.68
C LYS A 46 4.66 -15.42 -14.86
N ILE A 47 4.63 -14.63 -13.79
CA ILE A 47 4.39 -13.18 -13.88
C ILE A 47 5.40 -12.45 -12.98
N ASP A 48 6.14 -11.50 -13.56
CA ASP A 48 6.96 -10.56 -12.79
C ASP A 48 6.09 -9.36 -12.39
N VAL A 49 5.57 -9.41 -11.16
CA VAL A 49 4.70 -8.37 -10.60
C VAL A 49 5.45 -7.05 -10.47
N GLU A 50 6.74 -7.09 -10.15
CA GLU A 50 7.57 -5.92 -9.86
C GLU A 50 7.84 -5.15 -11.16
N ALA A 51 8.29 -5.85 -12.21
CA ALA A 51 8.48 -5.26 -13.54
C ALA A 51 7.17 -4.75 -14.16
N LEU A 52 6.05 -5.47 -13.96
CA LEU A 52 4.74 -5.00 -14.43
C LEU A 52 4.28 -3.73 -13.70
N PHE A 53 4.41 -3.68 -12.37
CA PHE A 53 4.02 -2.52 -11.58
C PHE A 53 4.85 -1.28 -11.96
N ILE A 54 6.16 -1.44 -12.18
CA ILE A 54 7.06 -0.36 -12.60
C ILE A 54 6.78 0.09 -14.05
N SER A 55 6.16 -0.74 -14.89
CA SER A 55 5.98 -0.44 -16.31
C SER A 55 5.21 0.89 -16.54
N PRO A 56 5.68 1.78 -17.45
CA PRO A 56 5.05 3.08 -17.67
C PRO A 56 3.57 2.99 -18.09
N LYS A 57 3.18 1.89 -18.76
CA LYS A 57 1.79 1.64 -19.16
C LYS A 57 0.90 1.40 -17.95
N VAL A 58 1.29 0.53 -17.02
CA VAL A 58 0.54 0.26 -15.78
C VAL A 58 0.51 1.51 -14.91
N GLN A 59 1.65 2.17 -14.69
CA GLN A 59 1.73 3.42 -13.92
C GLN A 59 0.78 4.51 -14.45
N ASN A 60 0.69 4.69 -15.77
CA ASN A 60 -0.25 5.64 -16.38
C ASN A 60 -1.73 5.29 -16.14
N PHE A 61 -2.09 3.99 -16.09
CA PHE A 61 -3.45 3.57 -15.74
C PHE A 61 -3.73 3.76 -14.24
N LEU A 62 -2.81 3.33 -13.37
CA LEU A 62 -2.95 3.46 -11.92
C LEU A 62 -3.07 4.93 -11.49
N GLN A 63 -2.29 5.85 -12.09
CA GLN A 63 -2.40 7.29 -11.84
C GLN A 63 -3.78 7.85 -12.24
N LYS A 64 -4.33 7.41 -13.39
CA LYS A 64 -5.67 7.82 -13.84
C LYS A 64 -6.79 7.27 -12.94
N LEU A 65 -6.65 6.03 -12.46
CA LEU A 65 -7.63 5.38 -11.57
C LEU A 65 -7.62 6.01 -10.16
N THR A 66 -6.42 6.24 -9.61
CA THR A 66 -6.21 6.89 -8.31
C THR A 66 -6.89 8.26 -8.22
N GLY A 67 -6.88 9.01 -9.33
CA GLY A 67 -7.37 10.38 -9.36
C GLY A 67 -6.38 11.37 -8.75
N PHE A 68 -6.75 12.64 -8.80
CA PHE A 68 -5.90 13.75 -8.33
C PHE A 68 -6.80 14.80 -7.66
N ASP A 69 -6.81 14.77 -6.33
CA ASP A 69 -7.58 15.68 -5.47
C ASP A 69 -6.59 16.42 -4.57
N VAL A 70 -6.43 17.72 -4.82
CA VAL A 70 -5.43 18.56 -4.16
C VAL A 70 -5.73 18.69 -2.67
N ASP A 71 -7.00 18.82 -2.29
CA ASP A 71 -7.42 19.00 -0.91
C ASP A 71 -7.18 17.73 -0.09
N LYS A 72 -7.45 16.54 -0.67
CA LYS A 72 -7.18 15.25 0.00
C LYS A 72 -5.70 14.89 0.04
N ILE A 73 -4.91 15.32 -0.96
CA ILE A 73 -3.44 15.14 -0.98
C ILE A 73 -2.79 16.04 0.08
N PHE A 74 -3.20 17.30 0.20
CA PHE A 74 -2.68 18.27 1.18
C PHE A 74 -3.52 18.37 2.47
N ALA A 75 -4.36 17.37 2.75
CA ALA A 75 -5.16 17.30 3.96
C ALA A 75 -4.34 17.62 5.23
N PRO A 76 -4.86 18.46 6.14
CA PRO A 76 -4.12 18.94 7.29
C PRO A 76 -3.77 17.78 8.23
N VAL A 77 -2.51 17.73 8.65
CA VAL A 77 -1.99 16.75 9.60
C VAL A 77 -1.97 17.40 10.99
N PRO A 78 -2.32 16.68 12.08
CA PRO A 78 -2.21 17.20 13.45
C PRO A 78 -0.73 17.36 13.84
N VAL A 79 -0.17 18.52 13.53
CA VAL A 79 1.16 18.98 13.93
C VAL A 79 1.04 20.35 14.63
N PRO A 80 2.03 20.79 15.43
CA PRO A 80 2.06 22.13 15.99
C PRO A 80 1.84 23.19 14.89
N LEU A 81 0.81 24.03 15.07
CA LEU A 81 0.42 25.00 14.06
C LEU A 81 1.47 26.12 13.97
N ASN A 82 1.98 26.32 12.76
CA ASN A 82 2.85 27.47 12.44
C ASN A 82 2.00 28.61 11.89
N THR A 83 2.41 29.86 12.16
CA THR A 83 1.73 31.06 11.63
C THR A 83 1.69 31.04 10.10
N PRO A 84 0.51 31.18 9.47
CA PRO A 84 0.40 31.20 8.01
C PRO A 84 1.12 32.41 7.43
N ARG A 85 1.78 32.23 6.28
CA ARG A 85 2.47 33.30 5.55
C ARG A 85 1.65 33.70 4.32
N TYR A 86 1.12 34.92 4.34
CA TYR A 86 0.45 35.52 3.19
C TYR A 86 1.49 36.14 2.25
N LYS A 87 1.23 36.05 0.94
CA LYS A 87 2.01 36.70 -0.13
C LYS A 87 1.03 37.43 -1.05
N PHE A 88 1.43 38.58 -1.56
CA PHE A 88 0.79 39.19 -2.73
C PHE A 88 1.47 38.64 -3.98
N LEU A 89 0.69 38.14 -4.93
CA LEU A 89 1.17 37.52 -6.17
C LEU A 89 0.46 38.20 -7.36
N THR A 90 1.16 38.33 -8.48
CA THR A 90 0.52 38.56 -9.78
C THR A 90 -0.11 37.27 -10.31
N ASP A 91 -1.00 37.36 -11.30
CA ASP A 91 -1.65 36.18 -11.90
C ASP A 91 -0.61 35.18 -12.47
N GLU A 92 0.47 35.68 -13.08
CA GLU A 92 1.59 34.88 -13.57
C GLU A 92 2.32 34.13 -12.43
N GLN A 93 2.52 34.78 -11.30
CA GLN A 93 3.17 34.18 -10.12
C GLN A 93 2.26 33.17 -9.42
N LEU A 94 0.94 33.43 -9.41
CA LEU A 94 -0.06 32.50 -8.88
C LEU A 94 -0.08 31.20 -9.70
N GLU A 95 -0.10 31.30 -11.04
CA GLU A 95 -0.04 30.12 -11.91
C GLU A 95 1.25 29.32 -11.70
N GLN A 96 2.40 29.97 -11.54
CA GLN A 96 3.67 29.30 -11.21
C GLN A 96 3.62 28.55 -9.87
N GLU A 97 3.09 29.17 -8.81
CA GLU A 97 2.92 28.53 -7.49
C GLU A 97 1.90 27.37 -7.53
N LEU A 98 0.84 27.47 -8.36
CA LEU A 98 -0.10 26.38 -8.61
C LEU A 98 0.56 25.20 -9.34
N GLN A 99 1.36 25.46 -10.38
CA GLN A 99 2.11 24.42 -11.09
C GLN A 99 3.13 23.72 -10.16
N GLU A 100 3.82 24.48 -9.31
CA GLU A 100 4.72 23.92 -8.29
C GLU A 100 3.96 23.13 -7.21
N SER A 101 2.77 23.58 -6.80
CA SER A 101 1.87 22.82 -5.92
C SER A 101 1.46 21.49 -6.56
N HIS A 102 1.08 21.49 -7.84
CA HIS A 102 0.76 20.28 -8.60
C HIS A 102 1.97 19.34 -8.75
N ARG A 103 3.18 19.87 -8.94
CA ARG A 103 4.42 19.06 -8.97
C ARG A 103 4.67 18.36 -7.63
N ARG A 104 4.56 19.10 -6.52
CA ARG A 104 4.68 18.55 -5.15
C ARG A 104 3.59 17.52 -4.83
N ALA A 105 2.35 17.76 -5.26
CA ALA A 105 1.25 16.83 -5.10
C ALA A 105 1.50 15.50 -5.85
N ARG A 106 2.01 15.56 -7.08
CA ARG A 106 2.40 14.35 -7.85
C ARG A 106 3.52 13.57 -7.17
N GLN A 107 4.52 14.24 -6.60
CA GLN A 107 5.57 13.61 -5.79
C GLN A 107 4.99 12.94 -4.53
N LYS A 108 4.09 13.60 -3.81
CA LYS A 108 3.41 13.04 -2.62
C LYS A 108 2.52 11.84 -2.95
N LEU A 109 1.98 11.76 -4.17
CA LEU A 109 1.19 10.65 -4.67
C LEU A 109 2.04 9.48 -5.22
N GLN A 110 3.38 9.54 -5.14
CA GLN A 110 4.25 8.46 -5.60
C GLN A 110 3.95 7.16 -4.83
N MET A 111 3.42 6.18 -5.55
CA MET A 111 3.00 4.89 -5.00
C MET A 111 4.23 4.11 -4.48
N PRO A 112 4.14 3.43 -3.33
CA PRO A 112 5.19 2.52 -2.89
C PRO A 112 5.34 1.38 -3.89
N PRO A 113 6.56 0.83 -4.09
CA PRO A 113 6.75 -0.33 -4.95
C PRO A 113 6.07 -1.56 -4.35
N VAL A 114 5.49 -2.40 -5.21
CA VAL A 114 4.97 -3.71 -4.84
C VAL A 114 6.05 -4.74 -5.14
N LEU A 115 6.57 -5.40 -4.10
CA LEU A 115 7.60 -6.44 -4.18
C LEU A 115 7.05 -7.78 -3.66
N ARG A 116 7.73 -8.88 -4.00
CA ARG A 116 7.47 -10.18 -3.39
C ARG A 116 8.15 -10.32 -2.02
N GLU A 117 7.68 -11.28 -1.24
CA GLU A 117 8.31 -11.68 0.02
C GLU A 117 9.77 -12.13 -0.24
N ARG A 118 10.70 -11.48 0.48
CA ARG A 118 12.13 -11.78 0.39
C ARG A 118 12.46 -13.18 0.89
N LYS A 119 13.37 -13.87 0.18
CA LYS A 119 13.90 -15.16 0.63
C LYS A 119 14.84 -14.98 1.84
N PRO A 120 14.94 -15.96 2.77
CA PRO A 120 15.93 -15.94 3.84
C PRO A 120 17.35 -15.73 3.31
N CYS A 121 18.11 -14.83 3.95
CA CYS A 121 19.46 -14.44 3.56
C CYS A 121 20.57 -15.17 4.35
N GLU A 122 20.21 -16.22 5.08
CA GLU A 122 21.12 -16.98 5.94
C GLU A 122 22.08 -17.85 5.12
N LYS A 123 23.38 -17.59 5.31
CA LYS A 123 24.47 -18.33 4.70
C LYS A 123 25.57 -18.51 5.73
N VAL A 124 25.95 -19.76 5.96
CA VAL A 124 27.12 -20.13 6.76
C VAL A 124 28.39 -19.72 6.00
N LEU A 125 29.30 -19.03 6.68
CA LEU A 125 30.58 -18.54 6.17
C LEU A 125 31.74 -19.43 6.64
N SER A 126 31.78 -19.75 7.94
CA SER A 126 32.74 -20.70 8.54
C SER A 126 32.10 -21.52 9.66
N LYS A 127 32.76 -22.62 10.03
CA LYS A 127 32.40 -23.48 11.17
C LYS A 127 33.69 -23.87 11.89
N ASP A 128 33.86 -23.34 13.10
CA ASP A 128 35.10 -23.44 13.85
C ASP A 128 34.80 -24.12 15.20
N PRO A 129 34.79 -25.47 15.27
CA PRO A 129 34.29 -26.22 16.42
C PRO A 129 35.17 -26.03 17.68
N GLU A 130 36.43 -25.62 17.51
CA GLU A 130 37.39 -25.40 18.60
C GLU A 130 36.97 -24.32 19.60
N ILE A 131 36.11 -23.39 19.19
CA ILE A 131 35.61 -22.29 20.03
C ILE A 131 34.19 -22.52 20.57
N GLN A 132 33.61 -23.70 20.33
CA GLN A 132 32.27 -24.05 20.78
C GLN A 132 32.21 -23.99 22.32
N GLY A 133 31.20 -23.32 22.87
CA GLY A 133 31.03 -23.17 24.32
C GLY A 133 31.96 -22.14 24.98
N PHE A 134 32.79 -21.41 24.23
CA PHE A 134 33.59 -20.29 24.78
C PHE A 134 32.73 -19.10 25.24
N THR A 135 31.53 -18.94 24.69
CA THR A 135 30.60 -17.85 25.03
C THR A 135 29.18 -18.37 25.18
N SER A 136 28.40 -17.78 26.09
CA SER A 136 27.00 -18.10 26.35
C SER A 136 25.99 -17.39 25.43
N SER A 137 26.43 -16.42 24.62
CA SER A 137 25.58 -15.61 23.73
C SER A 137 26.21 -15.42 22.36
N SER A 138 25.39 -15.03 21.38
CA SER A 138 25.85 -14.73 20.02
C SER A 138 26.41 -13.30 19.92
N TYR A 139 27.48 -13.14 19.15
CA TYR A 139 28.03 -11.83 18.78
C TYR A 139 27.55 -11.43 17.39
N ILE A 140 27.15 -10.17 17.22
CA ILE A 140 26.76 -9.62 15.91
C ILE A 140 27.77 -8.54 15.52
N PHE A 141 28.44 -8.74 14.40
CA PHE A 141 29.39 -7.79 13.83
C PHE A 141 28.73 -7.08 12.64
N THR A 142 28.71 -5.74 12.68
CA THR A 142 28.05 -4.89 11.68
C THR A 142 29.06 -3.92 11.07
N ASP A 143 29.14 -3.87 9.74
CA ASP A 143 29.94 -2.86 9.04
C ASP A 143 29.23 -1.49 9.02
N ILE A 144 29.81 -0.55 9.76
CA ILE A 144 29.35 0.84 9.90
C ILE A 144 30.00 1.81 8.88
N SER A 145 30.80 1.30 7.93
CA SER A 145 31.50 2.12 6.93
C SER A 145 30.57 3.04 6.13
N TYR A 146 30.94 4.30 5.96
CA TYR A 146 30.14 5.26 5.18
C TYR A 146 30.22 4.95 3.67
N GLY A 147 29.18 5.32 2.91
CA GLY A 147 29.11 5.15 1.45
C GLY A 147 28.41 3.88 0.95
N TYR A 148 28.31 2.82 1.75
CA TYR A 148 27.58 1.59 1.37
C TYR A 148 26.08 1.69 1.58
N LYS A 149 25.28 1.06 0.70
CA LYS A 149 23.82 0.97 0.84
C LYS A 149 23.43 -0.04 1.91
N ASN A 150 22.30 0.20 2.58
CA ASN A 150 21.81 -0.67 3.66
C ASN A 150 21.52 -2.12 3.24
N ARG A 151 21.25 -2.41 1.96
CA ARG A 151 21.12 -3.78 1.44
C ARG A 151 22.46 -4.48 1.14
N GLU A 152 23.54 -3.72 0.94
CA GLU A 152 24.87 -4.22 0.54
C GLU A 152 25.82 -4.42 1.74
N ARG A 153 25.53 -3.81 2.91
CA ARG A 153 26.35 -3.90 4.13
C ARG A 153 26.57 -5.33 4.63
N LEU A 154 27.78 -5.62 5.12
CA LEU A 154 28.08 -6.89 5.78
C LEU A 154 27.61 -6.87 7.23
N ILE A 155 26.75 -7.83 7.59
CA ILE A 155 26.34 -8.10 8.97
C ILE A 155 26.42 -9.61 9.18
N VAL A 156 27.24 -10.03 10.14
CA VAL A 156 27.53 -11.44 10.43
C VAL A 156 27.30 -11.75 11.90
N VAL A 157 26.82 -12.95 12.17
CA VAL A 157 26.52 -13.47 13.50
C VAL A 157 27.45 -14.63 13.80
N ARG A 158 28.13 -14.56 14.94
CA ARG A 158 28.91 -15.65 15.50
C ARG A 158 28.10 -16.29 16.62
N GLU A 159 27.70 -17.53 16.40
CA GLU A 159 26.90 -18.30 17.35
C GLU A 159 27.80 -19.04 18.36
N PRO A 160 27.29 -19.35 19.56
CA PRO A 160 28.03 -20.10 20.59
C PRO A 160 28.44 -21.51 20.14
N GLU A 161 27.80 -22.04 19.09
CA GLU A 161 28.11 -23.32 18.43
C GLU A 161 29.37 -23.28 17.54
N GLY A 162 30.11 -22.16 17.52
CA GLY A 162 31.30 -21.98 16.68
C GLY A 162 31.00 -21.67 15.21
N VAL A 163 29.73 -21.43 14.86
CA VAL A 163 29.30 -21.11 13.49
C VAL A 163 29.37 -19.61 13.23
N LEU A 164 29.99 -19.20 12.13
CA LEU A 164 29.86 -17.84 11.59
C LEU A 164 28.88 -17.87 10.41
N ARG A 165 27.77 -17.12 10.52
CA ARG A 165 26.77 -16.97 9.45
C ARG A 165 26.50 -15.50 9.14
N THR A 166 25.84 -15.23 8.02
CA THR A 166 25.17 -13.93 7.81
C THR A 166 24.02 -13.76 8.80
N ALA A 167 23.75 -12.50 9.19
CA ALA A 167 22.56 -12.16 9.95
C ALA A 167 21.30 -12.44 9.13
N ASN A 168 20.23 -12.88 9.81
CA ASN A 168 18.91 -12.97 9.22
C ASN A 168 18.32 -11.56 9.00
N TRP A 169 17.17 -11.45 8.31
CA TRP A 169 16.62 -10.13 7.97
C TRP A 169 16.20 -9.30 9.19
N GLU A 170 15.67 -9.93 10.25
CA GLU A 170 15.26 -9.24 11.48
C GLU A 170 16.47 -8.70 12.27
N GLU A 171 17.49 -9.55 12.48
CA GLU A 171 18.78 -9.18 13.07
C GLU A 171 19.41 -8.03 12.28
N ARG A 172 19.41 -8.14 10.94
CA ARG A 172 19.95 -7.13 10.03
C ARG A 172 19.24 -5.79 10.19
N GLU A 173 17.92 -5.76 10.11
CA GLU A 173 17.14 -4.52 10.27
C GLU A 173 17.29 -3.92 11.67
N ARG A 174 17.32 -4.75 12.70
CA ARG A 174 17.54 -4.34 14.08
C ARG A 174 18.90 -3.66 14.25
N MET A 175 19.98 -4.25 13.73
CA MET A 175 21.32 -3.64 13.76
C MET A 175 21.40 -2.38 12.91
N LEU A 176 20.80 -2.37 11.72
CA LEU A 176 20.74 -1.18 10.87
C LEU A 176 20.02 -0.03 11.59
N GLN A 177 18.92 -0.29 12.32
CA GLN A 177 18.22 0.74 13.09
C GLN A 177 19.01 1.19 14.35
N THR A 178 19.82 0.32 14.95
CA THR A 178 20.75 0.69 16.04
C THR A 178 21.84 1.65 15.59
N TYR A 179 22.51 1.37 14.46
CA TYR A 179 23.64 2.18 13.97
C TYR A 179 23.23 3.34 13.05
N PHE A 180 22.14 3.19 12.29
CA PHE A 180 21.60 4.17 11.34
C PHE A 180 20.15 4.51 11.71
N SER A 181 19.98 5.13 12.88
CA SER A 181 18.67 5.37 13.50
C SER A 181 17.76 6.30 12.68
N ASN A 182 16.71 5.72 12.09
CA ASN A 182 15.62 6.49 11.50
C ASN A 182 14.61 6.87 12.60
N LYS A 183 14.36 8.17 12.79
CA LYS A 183 13.53 8.68 13.90
C LYS A 183 12.09 8.15 13.90
N ASP A 184 11.56 7.84 12.72
CA ASP A 184 10.15 7.47 12.55
C ASP A 184 9.87 5.96 12.60
N LYS A 185 10.92 5.14 12.47
CA LYS A 185 10.90 3.66 12.55
C LYS A 185 11.14 3.22 13.99
N SER A 186 10.24 2.41 14.54
CA SER A 186 10.38 1.83 15.87
C SER A 186 11.35 0.64 15.84
N PHE A 187 12.11 0.46 16.92
CA PHE A 187 12.98 -0.71 17.09
C PHE A 187 12.19 -2.01 17.28
N TYR A 188 11.08 -1.94 18.02
CA TYR A 188 10.13 -3.04 18.18
C TYR A 188 8.91 -2.83 17.27
N MET A 189 8.31 -3.93 16.79
CA MET A 189 7.06 -3.86 16.03
C MET A 189 5.98 -3.12 16.85
N PRO A 190 5.38 -2.04 16.31
CA PRO A 190 4.26 -1.36 16.96
C PRO A 190 3.05 -2.28 17.11
N LYS A 191 2.47 -2.33 18.33
CA LYS A 191 1.34 -3.21 18.68
C LYS A 191 0.15 -3.13 17.71
N MET A 192 -0.06 -2.00 17.06
CA MET A 192 -1.11 -1.80 16.05
C MET A 192 -1.03 -2.76 14.83
N PHE A 193 0.09 -3.44 14.61
CA PHE A 193 0.24 -4.44 13.55
C PHE A 193 0.01 -5.89 14.03
N GLU A 194 -0.12 -6.11 15.35
CA GLU A 194 -0.54 -7.40 15.90
C GLU A 194 -1.99 -7.69 15.47
N PRO A 195 -2.36 -8.93 15.12
CA PRO A 195 -3.66 -9.24 14.51
C PRO A 195 -4.89 -8.70 15.26
N GLY A 196 -4.89 -8.73 16.59
CA GLY A 196 -6.00 -8.23 17.41
C GLY A 196 -6.17 -6.72 17.29
N TYR A 197 -5.12 -5.95 17.56
CA TYR A 197 -5.16 -4.49 17.49
C TYR A 197 -5.27 -3.95 16.06
N LEU A 198 -4.78 -4.69 15.06
CA LEU A 198 -4.95 -4.32 13.65
C LEU A 198 -6.42 -4.28 13.27
N GLN A 199 -7.21 -5.28 13.68
CA GLN A 199 -8.65 -5.34 13.41
C GLN A 199 -9.38 -4.12 14.01
N ASP A 200 -9.08 -3.74 15.27
CA ASP A 200 -9.66 -2.55 15.93
C ASP A 200 -9.38 -1.24 15.18
N VAL A 201 -8.25 -1.14 14.48
CA VAL A 201 -7.86 0.04 13.69
C VAL A 201 -8.50 0.03 12.30
N LEU A 202 -8.62 -1.15 11.68
CA LEU A 202 -9.34 -1.35 10.43
C LEU A 202 -10.85 -1.09 10.59
N ASP A 203 -11.43 -1.48 11.73
CA ASP A 203 -12.85 -1.21 12.04
C ASP A 203 -13.16 0.29 12.18
N LYS A 204 -12.19 1.09 12.62
CA LYS A 204 -12.24 2.57 12.62
C LYS A 204 -11.99 3.19 11.24
N GLN A 205 -11.78 2.38 10.20
CA GLN A 205 -11.49 2.79 8.82
C GLN A 205 -10.21 3.64 8.67
N TRP A 206 -9.25 3.53 9.60
CA TRP A 206 -7.99 4.30 9.59
C TRP A 206 -6.94 3.73 8.60
N TYR A 207 -7.39 3.31 7.42
CA TYR A 207 -6.60 2.60 6.41
C TYR A 207 -5.34 3.36 5.99
N ARG A 208 -5.48 4.65 5.67
CA ARG A 208 -4.35 5.51 5.27
C ARG A 208 -3.29 5.57 6.37
N PHE A 209 -3.68 5.65 7.64
CA PHE A 209 -2.75 5.68 8.76
C PHE A 209 -2.01 4.35 8.93
N VAL A 210 -2.69 3.20 8.81
CA VAL A 210 -2.06 1.87 8.85
C VAL A 210 -1.02 1.73 7.75
N LEU A 211 -1.39 2.07 6.50
CA LEU A 211 -0.52 1.92 5.33
C LEU A 211 0.66 2.92 5.35
N ASP A 212 0.41 4.19 5.69
CA ASP A 212 1.48 5.19 5.86
C ASP A 212 2.47 4.79 6.97
N ARG A 213 1.99 4.20 8.09
CA ARG A 213 2.88 3.68 9.15
C ARG A 213 3.59 2.39 8.75
N ALA A 214 2.96 1.50 7.98
CA ALA A 214 3.59 0.27 7.48
C ALA A 214 4.80 0.58 6.58
N CYS A 215 4.68 1.53 5.65
CA CYS A 215 5.78 1.99 4.80
C CYS A 215 6.95 2.67 5.54
N ILE A 216 6.74 3.09 6.80
CA ILE A 216 7.81 3.66 7.65
C ILE A 216 8.46 2.57 8.50
N GLN A 217 7.67 1.60 8.97
CA GLN A 217 8.13 0.58 9.90
C GLN A 217 8.85 -0.58 9.20
N PHE A 218 8.36 -1.03 8.06
CA PHE A 218 8.82 -2.24 7.38
C PHE A 218 9.40 -1.94 5.99
N GLU A 219 10.25 -2.83 5.49
CA GLU A 219 10.67 -2.81 4.08
C GLU A 219 9.55 -3.37 3.18
N PRO A 220 9.45 -2.93 1.91
CA PRO A 220 8.35 -3.35 1.01
C PRO A 220 8.37 -4.83 0.60
N ASP A 221 9.48 -5.54 0.80
CA ASP A 221 9.66 -6.98 0.57
C ASP A 221 9.57 -7.81 1.88
N ASP A 222 9.23 -7.18 3.00
CA ASP A 222 9.09 -7.86 4.29
C ASP A 222 7.75 -8.61 4.43
N ALA A 223 7.77 -9.78 5.05
CA ALA A 223 6.60 -10.63 5.22
C ALA A 223 5.50 -9.92 6.03
N GLU A 224 5.91 -9.15 7.05
CA GLU A 224 5.00 -8.36 7.90
C GLU A 224 4.36 -7.18 7.15
N TYR A 225 5.10 -6.52 6.25
CA TYR A 225 4.56 -5.48 5.37
C TYR A 225 3.47 -6.05 4.45
N ILE A 226 3.76 -7.17 3.79
CA ILE A 226 2.84 -7.85 2.87
C ILE A 226 1.60 -8.32 3.64
N ARG A 227 1.78 -8.94 4.82
CA ARG A 227 0.69 -9.38 5.71
C ARG A 227 -0.25 -8.24 6.09
N VAL A 228 0.29 -7.10 6.55
CA VAL A 228 -0.50 -5.94 7.00
C VAL A 228 -1.21 -5.25 5.82
N THR A 229 -0.52 -5.07 4.69
CA THR A 229 -1.11 -4.43 3.51
C THR A 229 -2.23 -5.27 2.90
N HIS A 230 -2.03 -6.58 2.73
CA HIS A 230 -3.06 -7.49 2.23
C HIS A 230 -4.28 -7.53 3.15
N ALA A 231 -4.09 -7.71 4.47
CA ALA A 231 -5.20 -7.68 5.44
C ALA A 231 -5.98 -6.35 5.41
N THR A 232 -5.29 -5.23 5.17
CA THR A 232 -5.92 -3.91 5.00
C THR A 232 -6.76 -3.85 3.72
N TYR A 233 -6.25 -4.36 2.60
CA TYR A 233 -6.95 -4.36 1.31
C TYR A 233 -8.15 -5.31 1.29
N ASP A 234 -8.02 -6.52 1.86
CA ASP A 234 -9.11 -7.49 2.00
C ASP A 234 -10.29 -6.88 2.80
N HIS A 235 -9.98 -6.18 3.89
CA HIS A 235 -10.98 -5.49 4.71
C HIS A 235 -11.64 -4.30 3.96
N ILE A 236 -10.89 -3.59 3.10
CA ILE A 236 -11.45 -2.53 2.24
C ILE A 236 -12.38 -3.11 1.17
N ASP A 237 -12.05 -4.26 0.55
CA ASP A 237 -12.93 -4.94 -0.40
C ASP A 237 -14.22 -5.43 0.28
N ALA A 238 -14.08 -6.06 1.46
CA ALA A 238 -15.19 -6.52 2.28
C ALA A 238 -16.17 -5.38 2.66
N LYS A 239 -15.65 -4.22 3.07
CA LYS A 239 -16.46 -3.02 3.38
C LYS A 239 -16.71 -2.10 2.18
N ARG A 240 -16.30 -2.49 0.96
CA ARG A 240 -16.40 -1.71 -0.31
C ARG A 240 -15.94 -0.24 -0.18
N SER A 241 -14.99 0.04 0.71
CA SER A 241 -14.64 1.39 1.17
C SER A 241 -13.52 2.04 0.34
N PHE A 242 -13.47 1.80 -0.97
CA PHE A 242 -12.38 2.22 -1.87
C PHE A 242 -12.18 3.74 -1.97
N HIS A 243 -13.21 4.53 -1.64
CA HIS A 243 -13.15 5.99 -1.66
C HIS A 243 -12.15 6.54 -0.63
N GLU A 244 -11.87 5.81 0.45
CA GLU A 244 -10.88 6.19 1.47
C GLU A 244 -9.46 6.26 0.92
N LEU A 245 -9.05 5.28 0.10
CA LEU A 245 -7.73 5.29 -0.53
C LEU A 245 -7.65 6.12 -1.81
N ARG A 246 -8.77 6.56 -2.39
CA ARG A 246 -8.77 7.41 -3.60
C ARG A 246 -7.98 8.71 -3.36
N SER A 247 -7.22 9.15 -4.35
CA SER A 247 -6.27 10.28 -4.25
C SER A 247 -5.21 10.11 -3.15
N THR A 248 -4.87 8.87 -2.78
CA THR A 248 -3.72 8.55 -1.92
C THR A 248 -2.73 7.66 -2.67
N ARG A 249 -1.47 7.65 -2.21
CA ARG A 249 -0.39 6.84 -2.81
C ARG A 249 -0.62 5.32 -2.73
N HIS A 250 -1.57 4.86 -1.92
CA HIS A 250 -1.84 3.44 -1.69
C HIS A 250 -2.95 2.86 -2.58
N PHE A 251 -3.62 3.70 -3.38
CA PHE A 251 -4.70 3.21 -4.26
C PHE A 251 -4.20 2.26 -5.35
N GLY A 252 -3.07 2.58 -6.00
CA GLY A 252 -2.54 1.75 -7.08
C GLY A 252 -2.01 0.38 -6.63
N PRO A 253 -1.24 0.27 -5.52
CA PRO A 253 -0.85 -1.02 -4.95
C PRO A 253 -2.01 -1.95 -4.54
N MET A 254 -3.21 -1.39 -4.31
CA MET A 254 -4.45 -2.14 -4.01
C MET A 254 -5.19 -2.62 -5.28
N SER A 255 -4.90 -2.02 -6.45
CA SER A 255 -5.70 -2.16 -7.69
C SER A 255 -5.21 -3.26 -8.65
#